data_AF-A0AAW5ICM7-F1
#
_entry.id   AF-A0AAW5ICM7-F1
#
_cell.length_a   1.000
_cell.length_b   1.000
_cell.length_c   1.000
_cell.angle_alpha   90.00
_cell.angle_beta   90.00
_cell.angle_gamma   90.00
#
_symmetry.space_group_name_H-M   'P 1'
#
loop_
_entity.id
_entity.type
_entity.pdbx_description
1 polymer ?
#
loop_
_entity_poly.entity_id
_entity_poly.type
_entity_poly.pdbx_seq_one_letter_code
_entity_poly.pdbx_strand_id
1 'polypeptide(L)' 'MIQTYKEEQNEQEKLRGTFQVLDGNILMFIPPSSGDNILYKVRDGNNIILIDSFGNEPKKENRENYALIKK' A
#
# COMPACT_ATOMS: atom_id res chain seq x y z
N MET A 1 -14.86 -20.14 -1.64
CA MET A 1 -15.01 -19.95 -3.11
C MET A 1 -13.87 -19.06 -3.55
N ILE A 2 -13.09 -19.51 -4.53
CA ILE A 2 -11.92 -18.81 -5.05
C ILE A 2 -12.42 -17.71 -5.97
N GLN A 3 -12.07 -16.46 -5.68
CA GLN A 3 -12.46 -15.31 -6.47
C GLN A 3 -11.51 -15.20 -7.66
N THR A 4 -12.01 -15.48 -8.86
CA THR A 4 -11.24 -15.45 -10.10
C THR A 4 -10.99 -14.00 -10.51
N TYR A 5 -9.78 -13.50 -10.30
CA TYR A 5 -9.36 -12.22 -10.85
C TYR A 5 -9.09 -12.40 -12.34
N LYS A 6 -10.01 -11.89 -13.15
CA LYS A 6 -9.84 -11.76 -14.60
C LYS A 6 -9.33 -10.34 -14.84
N GLU A 7 -8.02 -10.17 -14.71
CA GLU A 7 -7.34 -8.90 -14.93
C GLU A 7 -7.38 -8.53 -16.41
N GLU A 8 -8.36 -7.72 -16.82
CA GLU A 8 -8.10 -6.68 -17.82
C GLU A 8 -7.41 -5.53 -17.07
N GLN A 9 -6.08 -5.54 -17.01
CA GLN A 9 -5.31 -4.35 -16.60
C GLN A 9 -5.34 -3.33 -17.74
N ASN A 10 -6.52 -2.80 -18.02
CA ASN A 10 -6.69 -1.63 -18.87
C ASN A 10 -7.08 -0.47 -17.96
N GLU A 11 -6.39 0.65 -18.13
CA GLU A 11 -6.49 1.87 -17.33
C GLU A 11 -5.76 1.77 -15.97
N GLN A 12 -4.83 2.69 -15.70
CA GLN A 12 -4.35 2.93 -14.34
C GLN A 12 -5.59 3.12 -13.45
N GLU A 13 -5.93 2.14 -12.62
CA GLU A 13 -6.93 2.31 -11.57
C GLU A 13 -6.42 3.42 -10.65
N LYS A 14 -6.86 4.65 -10.96
CA LYS A 14 -6.50 5.83 -10.20
C LYS A 14 -7.30 5.75 -8.92
N LEU A 15 -6.76 5.03 -7.95
CA LEU A 15 -7.31 4.95 -6.61
C LEU A 15 -7.39 6.37 -6.04
N ARG A 16 -8.60 6.93 -6.02
CA ARG A 16 -8.90 8.20 -5.36
C ARG A 16 -9.32 7.86 -3.95
N GLY A 17 -8.68 8.44 -2.97
CA GLY A 17 -9.00 8.17 -1.57
C GLY A 17 -8.36 9.19 -0.65
N THR A 18 -8.60 9.00 0.64
CA THR A 18 -8.03 9.87 1.68
C THR A 18 -6.77 9.23 2.22
N PHE A 19 -5.71 10.02 2.34
CA PHE A 19 -4.53 9.63 3.10
C PHE A 19 -4.65 10.15 4.52
N GLN A 20 -4.48 9.26 5.49
CA GLN A 20 -4.32 9.61 6.89
C GLN A 20 -2.90 9.26 7.34
N VAL A 21 -2.30 10.11 8.17
CA VAL A 21 -1.00 9.85 8.79
C VAL A 21 -1.26 9.45 10.22
N LEU A 22 -0.77 8.27 10.60
CA LEU A 22 -0.81 7.73 11.95
C LEU A 22 0.53 7.97 12.65
N ASP A 23 0.54 7.83 13.97
CA ASP A 23 1.76 7.84 14.77
C ASP A 23 2.75 6.77 14.29
N GLY A 24 4.05 7.07 14.37
CA GLY A 24 5.11 6.15 13.94
C GLY A 24 5.40 6.15 12.45
N ASN A 25 5.10 7.25 11.73
CA ASN A 25 5.38 7.44 10.31
C ASN A 25 4.64 6.44 9.40
N ILE A 26 3.41 6.10 9.77
CA ILE A 26 2.56 5.20 8.99
C ILE A 26 1.55 6.04 8.20
N LEU A 27 1.51 5.83 6.89
CA LEU A 27 0.53 6.38 5.97
C LEU A 27 -0.54 5.32 5.72
N MET A 28 -1.79 5.67 5.99
CA MET A 28 -2.95 4.84 5.72
C MET A 28 -3.72 5.44 4.54
N PHE A 29 -3.86 4.66 3.48
CA PHE A 29 -4.71 5.00 2.34
C PHE A 29 -6.08 4.36 2.51
N ILE A 30 -7.11 5.20 2.53
CA ILE A 30 -8.50 4.80 2.70
C ILE A 30 -9.26 5.09 1.41
N PRO A 31 -9.45 4.07 0.54
CA PRO A 31 -10.30 4.20 -0.63
C PRO A 31 -11.78 4.36 -0.21
N PRO A 32 -12.56 5.21 -0.89
CA PRO A 32 -13.95 5.48 -0.55
C PRO A 32 -14.88 4.30 -0.86
N SER A 33 -14.46 3.40 -1.76
CA SER A 33 -15.27 2.27 -2.24
C SER A 33 -14.81 0.91 -1.73
N SER A 34 -13.60 0.79 -1.19
CA SER A 34 -13.04 -0.48 -0.73
C SER A 34 -12.97 -0.48 0.79
N GLY A 35 -13.51 -1.52 1.42
CA GLY A 35 -13.45 -1.72 2.86
C GLY A 35 -12.04 -2.04 3.37
N ASP A 36 -11.09 -2.27 2.46
CA ASP A 36 -9.70 -2.53 2.76
C ASP A 36 -8.86 -1.24 2.75
N ASN A 37 -8.14 -1.04 3.84
CA ASN A 37 -7.21 0.06 3.99
C ASN A 37 -5.80 -0.41 3.65
N ILE A 38 -5.07 0.40 2.90
CA ILE A 38 -3.69 0.09 2.53
C ILE A 38 -2.77 0.86 3.45
N LEU A 39 -1.83 0.16 4.09
CA LEU A 39 -0.90 0.76 5.04
C LEU A 39 0.52 0.81 4.46
N TYR A 40 1.16 1.95 4.62
CA TYR A 40 2.53 2.21 4.21
C TYR A 40 3.32 2.74 5.40
N LYS A 41 4.60 2.36 5.50
CA LYS A 41 5.55 2.92 6.45
C LYS A 41 6.55 3.79 5.71
N VAL A 42 6.68 5.04 6.14
CA VAL A 42 7.71 5.94 5.61
C VAL A 42 9.05 5.53 6.23
N ARG A 43 9.98 5.13 5.38
CA ARG A 43 11.34 4.73 5.78
C ARG A 43 12.30 5.91 5.70
N ASP A 44 12.21 6.65 4.62
CA ASP A 44 13.08 7.78 4.29
C ASP A 44 12.24 8.84 3.56
N GLY A 45 12.75 10.06 3.37
CA GLY A 45 11.99 11.17 2.76
C GLY A 45 11.43 10.85 1.37
N ASN A 46 12.01 9.86 0.68
CA ASN A 46 11.61 9.45 -0.66
C ASN A 46 11.21 7.97 -0.78
N ASN A 47 11.19 7.21 0.32
CA ASN A 47 10.91 5.76 0.31
C ASN A 47 9.79 5.41 1.29
N ILE A 48 8.76 4.77 0.75
CA ILE A 48 7.67 4.16 1.52
C ILE A 48 7.63 2.66 1.26
N ILE A 49 7.26 1.88 2.27
CA ILE A 49 7.15 0.43 2.19
C ILE A 49 5.74 0.02 2.55
N LEU A 50 5.12 -0.85 1.73
CA LEU A 50 3.85 -1.46 2.08
C LEU A 50 4.01 -2.36 3.31
N ILE A 51 3.15 -2.16 4.31
CA ILE A 51 3.13 -2.96 5.53
C ILE A 51 1.82 -3.73 5.63
N ASP A 52 1.87 -4.85 6.33
CA ASP A 52 0.68 -5.62 6.64
C ASP A 52 -0.21 -4.89 7.66
N SER A 53 -1.48 -5.29 7.80
CA SER A 53 -2.45 -4.75 8.76
C SER A 53 -1.96 -4.70 10.20
N PHE A 54 -1.04 -5.60 10.58
CA PHE A 54 -0.40 -5.62 11.89
C PHE A 54 0.80 -4.66 12.02
N GLY A 55 1.13 -3.90 10.99
CA GLY A 55 2.29 -3.01 10.94
C GLY A 55 3.62 -3.73 10.69
N ASN A 56 3.58 -5.00 10.27
CA ASN A 56 4.77 -5.78 9.98
C ASN A 56 5.34 -5.42 8.62
N GLU A 57 6.65 -5.26 8.56
CA GLU A 57 7.37 -5.03 7.30
C GLU A 57 7.59 -6.36 6.55
N PRO A 58 7.61 -6.34 5.21
CA PRO A 58 7.90 -7.52 4.41
C PRO A 58 9.29 -8.06 4.72
N LYS A 59 9.44 -9.38 4.60
CA LYS A 59 10.73 -10.07 4.78
C LYS A 59 11.76 -9.49 3.81
N LYS A 60 13.02 -9.42 4.24
CA LYS A 60 14.14 -8.83 3.47
C LYS A 60 14.21 -9.30 2.02
N GLU A 61 13.93 -10.58 1.77
CA GLU A 61 13.98 -11.20 0.44
C GLU A 61 13.00 -10.58 -0.57
N ASN A 62 11.83 -10.12 -0.12
CA ASN A 62 10.79 -9.56 -0.99
C ASN A 62 10.60 -8.05 -0.80
N ARG A 63 11.42 -7.42 0.03
CA ARG A 63 11.21 -6.04 0.47
C ARG A 63 11.23 -5.04 -0.69
N GLU A 64 12.02 -5.30 -1.73
CA GLU A 64 12.11 -4.42 -2.90
C GLU A 64 10.81 -4.41 -3.72
N ASN A 65 10.07 -5.53 -3.75
CA ASN A 65 8.79 -5.62 -4.46
C ASN A 65 7.69 -4.78 -3.80
N TYR A 66 7.87 -4.43 -2.54
CA TYR A 66 6.91 -3.67 -1.72
C TYR A 66 7.41 -2.25 -1.39
N ALA A 67 8.58 -1.87 -1.92
CA ALA A 67 9.13 -0.54 -1.72
C ALA A 67 8.73 0.37 -2.88
N LEU A 68 8.08 1.49 -2.56
CA LEU A 68 7.82 2.57 -3.50
C LEU A 68 8.87 3.66 -3.29
N ILE A 69 9.63 3.95 -4.35
CA ILE A 69 10.62 5.02 -4.37
C ILE A 69 10.07 6.15 -5.24
N LYS A 70 10.03 7.35 -4.67
CA LYS A 70 9.67 8.56 -5.41
C LYS A 70 10.74 8.83 -6.48
N LYS A 71 10.33 8.85 -7.74
CA LYS A 71 11.16 9.32 -8.88
C LYS A 71 11.40 10.82 -8.80
#